data_AF-A0A522Z1A7-F1
#
_entry.id   AF-A0A522Z1A7-F1
#
_cell.length_a   1.000
_cell.length_b   1.000
_cell.length_c   1.000
_cell.angle_alpha   90.00
_cell.angle_beta   90.00
_cell.angle_gamma   90.00
#
_symmetry.space_group_name_H-M   'P 1'
#
loop_
_entity.id
_entity.type
_entity.pdbx_description
1 polymer ?
#
loop_
_entity_poly.entity_id
_entity_poly.type
_entity_poly.pdbx_seq_one_letter_code
_entity_poly.pdbx_strand_id
1 'polypeptide(L)'
;MNKQFIILMAAVLLTSLVSYNAFAENSNCRGDCVAPTIGTLDNDQVMVINGFAINGQSFNVTGYSQKILTPKFLVNQPITVKMLVYENSGVQALRQVDLTISDYKDERNRNDKASISFNRDFTGLQKIDVLDPAKILNNVKVNAIPVDQFVSSIVFTFDFQKPVNKSSIIVDMADDSRSSRRNILLDSVMVENKNAEKIKDVKTIENKVTEKKDVKTVEKKDIEKKDTEHVKKEKSSKTQVGKGKKNQRTNVK
;
A
#
# COMPACT_ATOMS: atom_id res chain seq x y z
N MET A 1 -81.69 4.95 18.65
CA MET A 1 -80.69 5.49 19.61
C MET A 1 -79.85 4.28 20.06
N ASN A 2 -78.54 4.17 19.91
CA ASN A 2 -77.46 5.15 19.86
C ASN A 2 -76.35 4.71 18.89
N LYS A 3 -75.61 5.69 18.37
CA LYS A 3 -74.50 5.57 17.41
C LYS A 3 -73.15 5.37 18.13
N GLN A 4 -72.17 4.86 17.35
CA GLN A 4 -70.70 4.97 17.50
C GLN A 4 -70.07 4.02 18.54
N PHE A 5 -69.00 3.26 18.26
CA PHE A 5 -67.73 3.67 17.68
C PHE A 5 -67.04 2.56 16.85
N ILE A 6 -66.44 2.96 15.74
CA ILE A 6 -65.41 2.23 14.97
C ILE A 6 -64.07 2.55 15.61
N ILE A 7 -63.24 1.55 15.94
CA ILE A 7 -61.76 1.70 15.91
C ILE A 7 -61.14 0.44 15.31
N LEU A 8 -60.52 0.67 14.15
CA LEU A 8 -59.63 -0.20 13.41
C LEU A 8 -58.25 -0.19 14.11
N MET A 9 -57.66 -1.34 14.41
CA MET A 9 -56.23 -1.44 14.74
C MET A 9 -55.63 -2.64 14.00
N ALA A 10 -55.11 -2.33 12.81
CA ALA A 10 -54.12 -3.16 12.15
C ALA A 10 -52.78 -2.98 12.90
N ALA A 11 -52.41 -3.95 13.73
CA ALA A 11 -51.07 -4.00 14.31
C ALA A 11 -50.23 -5.02 13.53
N VAL A 12 -49.49 -4.48 12.58
CA VAL A 12 -48.32 -5.12 11.97
C VAL A 12 -47.32 -5.43 13.08
N LEU A 13 -46.99 -6.70 13.26
CA LEU A 13 -45.76 -7.13 13.94
C LEU A 13 -45.04 -8.12 13.02
N LEU A 14 -44.41 -7.56 12.00
CA LEU A 14 -43.24 -8.14 11.36
C LEU A 14 -42.14 -8.18 12.43
N THR A 15 -42.03 -9.28 13.17
CA THR A 15 -40.81 -9.55 13.94
C THR A 15 -39.74 -9.97 12.94
N SER A 16 -39.01 -8.97 12.45
CA SER A 16 -37.71 -9.17 11.82
C SER A 16 -36.84 -10.00 12.76
N LEU A 17 -36.52 -11.22 12.33
CA LEU A 17 -35.42 -12.00 12.88
C LEU A 17 -34.13 -11.25 12.58
N VAL A 18 -33.74 -10.35 13.48
CA VAL A 18 -32.38 -9.83 13.51
C VAL A 18 -31.54 -10.97 14.09
N SER A 19 -30.99 -11.79 13.21
CA SER A 19 -29.92 -12.71 13.55
C SER A 19 -28.71 -11.86 13.96
N TYR A 20 -28.64 -11.50 15.24
CA TYR A 20 -27.37 -11.09 15.83
C TYR A 20 -26.45 -12.31 15.69
N ASN A 21 -25.49 -12.23 14.78
CA ASN A 21 -24.30 -13.06 14.86
C ASN A 21 -23.56 -12.60 16.11
N ALA A 22 -23.96 -13.10 17.28
CA ALA A 22 -23.13 -13.08 18.46
C ALA A 22 -21.91 -13.93 18.12
N PHE A 23 -20.80 -13.27 17.75
CA PHE A 23 -19.50 -13.89 17.86
C PHE A 23 -19.40 -14.41 19.30
N ALA A 24 -19.06 -15.69 19.44
CA ALA A 24 -19.02 -16.38 20.72
C ALA A 24 -18.32 -15.50 21.77
N GLU A 25 -19.10 -14.92 22.69
CA GLU A 25 -18.57 -14.36 23.92
C GLU A 25 -17.81 -15.50 24.60
N ASN A 26 -16.50 -15.29 24.76
CA ASN A 26 -15.56 -16.27 25.27
C ASN A 26 -15.82 -16.51 26.76
N SER A 27 -16.91 -17.20 27.09
CA SER A 27 -17.43 -17.36 28.45
C SER A 27 -16.54 -18.22 29.35
N ASN A 28 -15.37 -18.68 28.86
CA ASN A 28 -14.42 -19.52 29.58
C ASN A 28 -12.97 -18.99 29.53
N CYS A 29 -12.75 -17.71 29.19
CA CYS A 29 -11.41 -17.14 29.31
C CYS A 29 -10.98 -17.06 30.79
N ARG A 30 -9.91 -17.79 31.15
CA ARG A 30 -9.22 -17.64 32.44
C ARG A 30 -7.93 -16.86 32.22
N GLY A 31 -8.01 -15.53 32.14
CA GLY A 31 -6.85 -14.66 31.98
C GLY A 31 -7.10 -13.47 31.06
N ASP A 32 -6.05 -13.03 30.38
CA ASP A 32 -6.15 -12.06 29.30
C ASP A 32 -6.62 -12.77 28.02
N CYS A 33 -7.66 -12.22 27.39
CA CYS A 33 -8.20 -12.68 26.11
C CYS A 33 -8.42 -11.53 25.14
N VAL A 34 -7.89 -10.36 25.45
CA VAL A 34 -7.99 -9.21 24.57
C VAL A 34 -6.77 -9.24 23.67
N ALA A 35 -6.96 -9.58 22.40
CA ALA A 35 -5.86 -9.55 21.45
C ALA A 35 -5.39 -8.10 21.17
N PRO A 36 -4.11 -7.92 20.82
CA PRO A 36 -3.61 -6.63 20.36
C PRO A 36 -4.43 -6.10 19.17
N THR A 37 -4.48 -4.78 19.01
CA THR A 37 -5.18 -4.15 17.87
C THR A 37 -4.47 -2.94 17.31
N ILE A 38 -4.66 -2.69 16.02
CA ILE A 38 -4.29 -1.43 15.35
C ILE A 38 -5.50 -0.51 15.13
N GLY A 39 -6.58 -0.73 15.88
CA GLY A 39 -7.85 -0.06 15.63
C GLY A 39 -8.87 -0.28 16.73
N THR A 40 -9.84 -1.14 16.47
CA THR A 40 -10.94 -1.48 17.38
C THR A 40 -10.73 -2.83 18.08
N LEU A 41 -11.34 -2.98 19.25
CA LEU A 41 -11.57 -4.28 19.90
C LEU A 41 -12.82 -4.94 19.34
N ASP A 42 -13.10 -6.18 19.78
CA ASP A 42 -14.26 -6.96 19.31
C ASP A 42 -15.61 -6.41 19.79
N ASN A 43 -15.60 -5.55 20.79
CA ASN A 43 -16.76 -4.81 21.29
C ASN A 43 -16.93 -3.44 20.59
N ASP A 44 -16.29 -3.23 19.44
CA ASP A 44 -16.26 -2.00 18.65
C ASP A 44 -15.64 -0.77 19.35
N GLN A 45 -15.02 -0.95 20.52
CA GLN A 45 -14.29 0.13 21.19
C GLN A 45 -13.04 0.50 20.38
N VAL A 46 -12.93 1.78 19.99
CA VAL A 46 -11.76 2.32 19.30
C VAL A 46 -10.64 2.54 20.30
N MET A 47 -9.54 1.80 20.15
CA MET A 47 -8.33 1.95 20.96
C MET A 47 -7.27 2.78 20.27
N VAL A 48 -7.24 2.73 18.93
CA VAL A 48 -6.26 3.43 18.11
C VAL A 48 -6.95 4.07 16.91
N ILE A 49 -6.74 5.38 16.74
CA ILE A 49 -7.10 6.12 15.52
C ILE A 49 -5.87 6.17 14.63
N ASN A 50 -6.04 6.03 13.31
CA ASN A 50 -4.95 6.03 12.33
C ASN A 50 -3.89 4.95 12.62
N GLY A 51 -4.32 3.80 13.12
CA GLY A 51 -3.39 2.77 13.58
C GLY A 51 -2.63 2.03 12.49
N PHE A 52 -2.96 2.27 11.21
CA PHE A 52 -2.14 1.83 10.08
C PHE A 52 -1.80 3.03 9.19
N ALA A 53 -0.55 3.11 8.72
CA ALA A 53 -0.13 4.07 7.72
C ALA A 53 0.90 3.48 6.76
N ILE A 54 0.83 3.87 5.49
CA ILE A 54 1.82 3.52 4.46
C ILE A 54 2.25 4.79 3.72
N ASN A 55 3.56 5.06 3.69
CA ASN A 55 4.17 6.29 3.17
C ASN A 55 3.49 7.59 3.65
N GLY A 56 3.10 7.62 4.92
CA GLY A 56 2.47 8.78 5.57
C GLY A 56 0.96 8.90 5.34
N GLN A 57 0.36 8.08 4.47
CA GLN A 57 -1.09 7.99 4.37
C GLN A 57 -1.63 7.08 5.47
N SER A 58 -2.42 7.66 6.39
CA SER A 58 -3.02 6.96 7.52
C SER A 58 -4.43 6.45 7.24
N PHE A 59 -4.78 5.35 7.90
CA PHE A 59 -6.06 4.67 7.79
C PHE A 59 -6.53 4.23 9.17
N ASN A 60 -7.83 4.40 9.43
CA ASN A 60 -8.49 3.75 10.55
C ASN A 60 -8.74 2.28 10.21
N VAL A 61 -8.39 1.40 11.13
CA VAL A 61 -8.68 -0.04 11.01
C VAL A 61 -9.88 -0.33 11.90
N THR A 62 -11.00 -0.74 11.31
CA THR A 62 -12.27 -0.90 12.03
C THR A 62 -12.76 -2.34 12.06
N GLY A 63 -12.02 -3.27 11.45
CA GLY A 63 -12.40 -4.68 11.43
C GLY A 63 -11.29 -5.60 10.92
N TYR A 64 -11.61 -6.89 10.86
CA TYR A 64 -10.69 -7.96 10.46
C TYR A 64 -10.28 -7.89 8.98
N SER A 65 -11.15 -7.37 8.11
CA SER A 65 -10.86 -7.20 6.69
C SER A 65 -11.50 -5.91 6.19
N GLN A 66 -10.72 -5.11 5.45
CA GLN A 66 -11.21 -3.88 4.85
C GLN A 66 -10.41 -3.53 3.59
N LYS A 67 -11.06 -2.81 2.68
CA LYS A 67 -10.38 -2.21 1.55
C LYS A 67 -9.93 -0.80 1.91
N ILE A 68 -8.69 -0.46 1.54
CA ILE A 68 -8.18 0.90 1.64
C ILE A 68 -7.82 1.43 0.24
N LEU A 69 -7.57 2.73 0.13
CA LEU A 69 -7.05 3.28 -1.13
C LEU A 69 -5.73 2.59 -1.45
N THR A 70 -5.59 2.04 -2.66
CA THR A 70 -4.34 1.41 -3.13
C THR A 70 -3.30 2.48 -3.47
N PRO A 71 -2.27 2.72 -2.65
CA PRO A 71 -1.14 3.53 -3.07
C PRO A 71 -0.35 2.81 -4.17
N LYS A 72 0.31 3.60 -5.03
CA LYS A 72 1.22 3.11 -6.05
C LYS A 72 2.64 3.51 -5.73
N PHE A 73 3.55 2.55 -5.82
CA PHE A 73 4.97 2.75 -5.56
C PHE A 73 5.79 2.34 -6.79
N LEU A 74 7.05 2.76 -6.80
CA LEU A 74 8.02 2.32 -7.78
C LEU A 74 9.00 1.34 -7.14
N VAL A 75 9.50 0.41 -7.94
CA VAL A 75 10.60 -0.48 -7.54
C VAL A 75 11.84 0.33 -7.09
N ASN A 76 12.55 -0.21 -6.10
CA ASN A 76 13.75 0.34 -5.48
C ASN A 76 13.55 1.73 -4.87
N GLN A 77 12.32 2.05 -4.44
CA GLN A 77 12.03 3.19 -3.57
C GLN A 77 11.67 2.68 -2.17
N PRO A 78 12.15 3.36 -1.12
CA PRO A 78 11.82 3.00 0.24
C PRO A 78 10.34 3.23 0.51
N ILE A 79 9.75 2.23 1.13
CA ILE A 79 8.39 2.26 1.66
C ILE A 79 8.48 2.17 3.16
N THR A 80 7.65 2.97 3.82
CA THR A 80 7.48 2.95 5.27
C THR A 80 6.05 2.54 5.57
N VAL A 81 5.89 1.45 6.31
CA VAL A 81 4.62 1.06 6.92
C VAL A 81 4.73 1.27 8.43
N LYS A 82 3.84 2.09 8.98
CA LYS A 82 3.75 2.36 10.41
C LYS A 82 2.46 1.76 10.96
N MET A 83 2.58 1.08 12.09
CA MET A 83 1.46 0.58 12.87
C MET A 83 1.52 1.18 14.28
N LEU A 84 0.37 1.59 14.81
CA LEU A 84 0.18 1.89 16.22
C LEU A 84 -0.61 0.73 16.81
N VAL A 85 0.04 -0.07 17.64
CA VAL A 85 -0.50 -1.32 18.20
C VAL A 85 -0.83 -1.10 19.66
N TYR A 86 -2.11 -1.18 20.00
CA TYR A 86 -2.59 -1.22 21.37
C TYR A 86 -2.53 -2.66 21.90
N GLU A 87 -2.04 -2.80 23.13
CA GLU A 87 -2.01 -4.03 23.90
C GLU A 87 -2.42 -3.75 25.35
N ASN A 88 -3.48 -4.40 25.84
CA ASN A 88 -4.12 -4.08 27.12
C ASN A 88 -3.30 -4.52 28.33
N SER A 89 -2.46 -5.55 28.19
CA SER A 89 -1.48 -5.93 29.22
C SER A 89 -0.21 -5.08 29.17
N GLY A 90 -0.16 -4.09 28.27
CA GLY A 90 0.91 -3.12 28.14
C GLY A 90 1.91 -3.47 27.03
N VAL A 91 2.69 -2.47 26.62
CA VAL A 91 3.65 -2.59 25.49
C VAL A 91 4.71 -3.69 25.63
N GLN A 92 4.89 -4.24 26.85
CA GLN A 92 5.82 -5.35 27.11
C GLN A 92 5.18 -6.73 26.86
N ALA A 93 3.85 -6.83 26.87
CA ALA A 93 3.13 -8.05 26.58
C ALA A 93 3.06 -8.33 25.07
N LEU A 94 3.21 -7.32 24.21
CA LEU A 94 3.25 -7.50 22.76
C LEU A 94 4.47 -8.33 22.34
N ARG A 95 4.21 -9.50 21.72
CA ARG A 95 5.25 -10.46 21.33
C ARG A 95 5.54 -10.49 19.85
N GLN A 96 4.52 -10.34 19.02
CA GLN A 96 4.68 -10.53 17.58
C GLN A 96 3.84 -9.52 16.83
N VAL A 97 4.44 -8.94 15.79
CA VAL A 97 3.74 -8.18 14.76
C VAL A 97 4.35 -8.53 13.41
N ASP A 98 3.54 -9.15 12.56
CA ASP A 98 3.92 -9.51 11.20
C ASP A 98 3.30 -8.54 10.20
N LEU A 99 4.08 -8.20 9.18
CA LEU A 99 3.60 -7.56 7.97
C LEU A 99 3.82 -8.52 6.80
N THR A 100 2.73 -9.05 6.26
CA THR A 100 2.75 -9.98 5.14
C THR A 100 2.17 -9.34 3.89
N ILE A 101 2.87 -9.45 2.77
CA ILE A 101 2.39 -9.06 1.43
C ILE A 101 1.87 -10.32 0.75
N SER A 102 0.59 -10.33 0.39
CA SER A 102 -0.10 -11.53 -0.09
C SER A 102 -1.00 -11.23 -1.28
N ASP A 103 -1.05 -12.14 -2.25
CA ASP A 103 -2.17 -12.20 -3.20
C ASP A 103 -3.36 -12.87 -2.48
N TYR A 104 -4.04 -12.09 -1.63
CA TYR A 104 -5.14 -12.58 -0.80
C TYR A 104 -6.49 -12.40 -1.50
N LYS A 105 -7.24 -13.49 -1.63
CA LYS A 105 -8.67 -13.46 -1.99
C LYS A 105 -9.54 -13.90 -0.82
N ASP A 106 -9.15 -15.01 -0.20
CA ASP A 106 -9.72 -15.60 1.01
C ASP A 106 -8.67 -16.51 1.64
N GLU A 107 -8.95 -17.08 2.81
CA GLU A 107 -8.01 -17.96 3.54
C GLU A 107 -7.58 -19.20 2.75
N ARG A 108 -8.43 -19.74 1.86
CA ARG A 108 -8.10 -20.91 1.03
C ARG A 108 -7.30 -20.53 -0.21
N ASN A 109 -7.42 -19.28 -0.63
CA ASN A 109 -6.78 -18.71 -1.82
C ASN A 109 -5.80 -17.60 -1.41
N ARG A 110 -5.00 -17.86 -0.37
CA ARG A 110 -3.93 -16.99 0.13
C ARG A 110 -2.58 -17.44 -0.47
N ASN A 111 -1.86 -16.51 -1.08
CA ASN A 111 -0.51 -16.74 -1.59
C ASN A 111 0.44 -15.64 -1.11
N ASP A 112 1.17 -15.94 -0.03
CA ASP A 112 2.09 -15.00 0.59
C ASP A 112 3.37 -14.88 -0.22
N LYS A 113 3.71 -13.65 -0.58
CA LYS A 113 4.92 -13.34 -1.37
C LYS A 113 6.12 -13.09 -0.46
N ALA A 114 5.89 -12.34 0.61
CA ALA A 114 6.89 -12.03 1.61
C ALA A 114 6.23 -11.67 2.96
N SER A 115 6.94 -11.92 4.05
CA SER A 115 6.58 -11.51 5.41
C SER A 115 7.79 -10.93 6.14
N ILE A 116 7.55 -9.87 6.91
CA ILE A 116 8.50 -9.27 7.85
C ILE A 116 7.90 -9.40 9.24
N SER A 117 8.60 -10.07 10.14
CA SER A 117 8.15 -10.30 11.52
C SER A 117 9.00 -9.49 12.50
N PHE A 118 8.32 -8.71 13.34
CA PHE A 118 8.87 -8.20 14.58
C PHE A 118 8.52 -9.16 15.72
N ASN A 119 9.53 -9.70 16.38
CA ASN A 119 9.37 -10.62 17.50
C ASN A 119 10.03 -10.04 18.75
N ARG A 120 9.41 -10.21 19.91
CA ARG A 120 9.98 -9.90 21.22
C ARG A 120 9.83 -11.10 22.14
N ASP A 121 10.94 -11.59 22.67
CA ASP A 121 10.91 -12.70 23.63
C ASP A 121 10.53 -12.24 25.04
N PHE A 122 10.34 -13.18 25.97
CA PHE A 122 9.97 -12.91 27.36
C PHE A 122 10.99 -12.10 28.15
N THR A 123 12.23 -11.97 27.67
CA THR A 123 13.28 -11.13 28.28
C THR A 123 13.29 -9.70 27.71
N GLY A 124 12.49 -9.44 26.68
CA GLY A 124 12.42 -8.16 25.98
C GLY A 124 13.37 -8.05 24.78
N LEU A 125 14.12 -9.12 24.45
CA LEU A 125 15.01 -9.13 23.30
C LEU A 125 14.18 -9.10 22.02
N GLN A 126 14.52 -8.16 21.13
CA GLN A 126 13.83 -7.98 19.86
C GLN A 126 14.57 -8.71 18.74
N LYS A 127 13.81 -9.37 17.88
CA LYS A 127 14.30 -10.09 16.70
C LYS A 127 13.47 -9.71 15.48
N ILE A 128 14.14 -9.58 14.35
CA ILE A 128 13.51 -9.33 13.05
C ILE A 128 13.73 -10.58 12.19
N ASP A 129 12.65 -11.15 11.69
CA ASP A 129 12.69 -12.28 10.75
C ASP A 129 12.07 -11.86 9.42
N VAL A 130 12.67 -12.30 8.31
CA VAL A 130 12.19 -12.00 6.96
C VAL A 130 12.06 -13.30 6.18
N LEU A 131 10.84 -13.57 5.72
CA LEU A 131 10.53 -14.69 4.83
C LEU A 131 10.13 -14.12 3.47
N ASP A 132 11.01 -14.20 2.47
CA ASP A 132 10.76 -13.63 1.14
C ASP A 132 11.06 -14.64 0.02
N PRO A 133 10.22 -15.69 -0.14
CA PRO A 133 10.40 -16.69 -1.19
C PRO A 133 10.28 -16.10 -2.60
N ALA A 134 9.47 -15.04 -2.78
CA ALA A 134 9.30 -14.37 -4.06
C ALA A 134 10.49 -13.44 -4.42
N LYS A 135 11.38 -13.18 -3.46
CA LYS A 135 12.53 -12.26 -3.57
C LYS A 135 12.06 -10.88 -4.06
N ILE A 136 11.06 -10.33 -3.37
CA ILE A 136 10.45 -9.04 -3.69
C ILE A 136 10.91 -7.91 -2.76
N LEU A 137 11.54 -8.19 -1.61
CA LEU A 137 11.92 -7.21 -0.60
C LEU A 137 13.44 -7.01 -0.51
N ASN A 138 13.89 -5.77 -0.29
CA ASN A 138 15.27 -5.44 0.09
C ASN A 138 15.30 -4.46 1.25
N ASN A 139 16.50 -4.28 1.83
CA ASN A 139 16.80 -3.19 2.78
C ASN A 139 15.82 -3.14 3.96
N VAL A 140 15.35 -4.31 4.39
CA VAL A 140 14.34 -4.44 5.45
C VAL A 140 14.90 -3.95 6.78
N LYS A 141 14.16 -3.07 7.44
CA LYS A 141 14.42 -2.56 8.78
C LYS A 141 13.10 -2.49 9.53
N VAL A 142 13.16 -2.78 10.82
CA VAL A 142 12.01 -2.60 11.72
C VAL A 142 12.47 -1.82 12.94
N ASN A 143 11.69 -0.83 13.34
CA ASN A 143 11.89 -0.09 14.58
C ASN A 143 10.59 -0.13 15.40
N ALA A 144 10.68 -0.48 16.67
CA ALA A 144 9.56 -0.54 17.59
C ALA A 144 9.86 0.30 18.82
N ILE A 145 9.00 1.28 19.10
CA ILE A 145 9.11 2.15 20.28
C ILE A 145 7.77 2.20 21.02
N PRO A 146 7.78 2.25 22.36
CA PRO A 146 6.56 2.59 23.10
C PRO A 146 6.17 4.04 22.80
N VAL A 147 4.88 4.26 22.55
CA VAL A 147 4.26 5.59 22.45
C VAL A 147 3.73 6.00 23.82
N ASP A 148 3.09 5.05 24.50
CA ASP A 148 2.67 5.14 25.89
C ASP A 148 2.75 3.75 26.56
N GLN A 149 2.08 3.55 27.69
CA GLN A 149 2.12 2.29 28.45
C GLN A 149 1.41 1.11 27.75
N PHE A 150 0.47 1.39 26.84
CA PHE A 150 -0.33 0.39 26.12
C PHE A 150 -0.11 0.39 24.61
N VAL A 151 0.35 1.50 24.02
CA VAL A 151 0.52 1.65 22.58
C VAL A 151 1.99 1.60 22.17
N SER A 152 2.31 0.72 21.22
CA SER A 152 3.62 0.66 20.55
C SER A 152 3.52 1.21 19.12
N SER A 153 4.51 1.98 18.69
CA SER A 153 4.69 2.36 17.29
C SER A 153 5.71 1.42 16.65
N ILE A 154 5.26 0.62 15.68
CA ILE A 154 6.11 -0.30 14.92
C ILE A 154 6.22 0.22 13.48
N VAL A 155 7.44 0.45 13.04
CA VAL A 155 7.75 1.03 11.75
C VAL A 155 8.60 0.06 10.94
N PHE A 156 8.01 -0.47 9.87
CA PHE A 156 8.67 -1.30 8.87
C PHE A 156 9.15 -0.40 7.74
N THR A 157 10.41 -0.52 7.36
CA THR A 157 10.98 0.16 6.20
C THR A 157 11.63 -0.88 5.29
N PHE A 158 11.30 -0.86 4.01
CA PHE A 158 11.81 -1.80 3.02
C PHE A 158 11.63 -1.26 1.60
N ASP A 159 12.35 -1.85 0.65
CA ASP A 159 12.21 -1.54 -0.77
C ASP A 159 11.62 -2.74 -1.51
N PHE A 160 10.79 -2.50 -2.52
CA PHE A 160 10.43 -3.57 -3.46
C PHE A 160 11.47 -3.69 -4.57
N GLN A 161 12.04 -4.89 -4.75
CA GLN A 161 13.02 -5.17 -5.81
C GLN A 161 12.36 -5.47 -7.17
N LYS A 162 11.08 -5.86 -7.15
CA LYS A 162 10.30 -6.29 -8.31
C LYS A 162 8.91 -5.67 -8.27
N PRO A 163 8.26 -5.50 -9.44
CA PRO A 163 6.86 -5.12 -9.48
C PRO A 163 5.98 -6.11 -8.75
N VAL A 164 4.93 -5.59 -8.12
CA VAL A 164 3.91 -6.35 -7.42
C VAL A 164 2.58 -5.83 -7.92
N ASN A 165 1.72 -6.73 -8.38
CA ASN A 165 0.35 -6.39 -8.75
C ASN A 165 -0.41 -5.89 -7.50
N LYS A 166 -1.69 -5.53 -7.63
CA LYS A 166 -2.50 -5.24 -6.45
C LYS A 166 -2.48 -6.45 -5.51
N SER A 167 -1.84 -6.29 -4.37
CA SER A 167 -1.72 -7.28 -3.33
C SER A 167 -2.22 -6.69 -2.02
N SER A 168 -2.59 -7.56 -1.09
CA SER A 168 -3.05 -7.21 0.24
C SER A 168 -1.90 -7.20 1.22
N ILE A 169 -2.01 -6.36 2.24
CA ILE A 169 -1.16 -6.37 3.43
C ILE A 169 -1.98 -7.06 4.52
N ILE A 170 -1.45 -8.15 5.05
CA ILE A 170 -1.99 -8.87 6.19
C ILE A 170 -1.10 -8.51 7.38
N VAL A 171 -1.74 -8.05 8.45
CA VAL A 171 -1.10 -7.78 9.74
C VAL A 171 -1.56 -8.84 10.72
N ASP A 172 -0.63 -9.63 11.23
CA ASP A 172 -0.87 -10.58 12.32
C ASP A 172 -0.19 -10.06 13.59
N MET A 173 -0.89 -10.09 14.73
CA MET A 173 -0.38 -9.62 16.01
C MET A 173 -0.66 -10.65 17.09
N ALA A 174 0.26 -10.81 18.05
CA ALA A 174 0.06 -11.66 19.22
C ALA A 174 0.75 -11.13 20.48
N ASP A 175 0.15 -11.41 21.63
CA ASP A 175 0.66 -11.12 22.98
C ASP A 175 1.33 -12.36 23.64
N ASP A 176 1.75 -12.25 24.90
CA ASP A 176 2.29 -13.39 25.66
C ASP A 176 1.25 -14.40 26.13
N SER A 177 0.00 -13.97 26.24
CA SER A 177 -1.16 -14.84 26.54
C SER A 177 -1.62 -15.64 25.32
N ARG A 178 -0.98 -15.42 24.16
CA ARG A 178 -1.29 -16.00 22.84
C ARG A 178 -2.64 -15.56 22.29
N SER A 179 -3.20 -14.46 22.80
CA SER A 179 -4.29 -13.76 22.14
C SER A 179 -3.73 -13.19 20.84
N SER A 180 -4.45 -13.38 19.74
CA SER A 180 -3.98 -12.93 18.43
C SER A 180 -5.09 -12.30 17.63
N ARG A 181 -4.71 -11.32 16.80
CA ARG A 181 -5.61 -10.65 15.87
C ARG A 181 -4.94 -10.53 14.51
N ARG A 182 -5.75 -10.76 13.47
CA ARG A 182 -5.40 -10.54 12.08
C ARG A 182 -6.21 -9.40 11.50
N ASN A 183 -5.54 -8.46 10.83
CA ASN A 183 -6.21 -7.46 10.00
C ASN A 183 -5.74 -7.61 8.54
N ILE A 184 -6.68 -7.63 7.61
CA ILE A 184 -6.43 -7.82 6.18
C ILE A 184 -6.81 -6.55 5.45
N LEU A 185 -5.80 -5.84 4.95
CA LEU A 185 -5.97 -4.63 4.15
C LEU A 185 -5.96 -5.02 2.67
N LEU A 186 -7.15 -5.15 2.08
CA LEU A 186 -7.35 -5.62 0.73
C LEU A 186 -6.83 -4.61 -0.31
N ASP A 187 -6.13 -5.11 -1.33
CA ASP A 187 -5.56 -4.32 -2.43
C ASP A 187 -4.74 -3.11 -1.94
N SER A 188 -4.00 -3.24 -0.85
CA SER A 188 -3.35 -2.12 -0.14
C SER A 188 -1.95 -1.77 -0.65
N VAL A 189 -1.40 -2.53 -1.59
CA VAL A 189 -0.10 -2.22 -2.19
C VAL A 189 -0.07 -2.57 -3.67
N MET A 190 0.53 -1.68 -4.47
CA MET A 190 0.84 -1.91 -5.88
C MET A 190 2.20 -1.29 -6.19
N VAL A 191 3.05 -2.02 -6.91
CA VAL A 191 4.42 -1.59 -7.22
C VAL A 191 4.66 -1.73 -8.71
N GLU A 192 5.00 -0.62 -9.36
CA GLU A 192 5.25 -0.55 -10.80
C GLU A 192 6.75 -0.36 -11.09
N ASN A 193 7.18 -0.71 -12.31
CA ASN A 193 8.50 -0.35 -12.79
C ASN A 193 8.56 1.16 -13.08
N LYS A 194 9.73 1.78 -12.84
CA LYS A 194 10.01 3.19 -13.20
C LYS A 194 9.70 3.55 -14.66
N ASN A 195 9.63 2.57 -15.56
CA ASN A 195 9.37 2.78 -16.99
C ASN A 195 7.88 2.59 -17.39
N ALA A 196 7.00 2.20 -16.47
CA ALA A 196 5.59 1.93 -16.79
C ALA A 196 4.82 3.20 -17.19
N GLU A 197 5.22 4.39 -16.70
CA GLU A 197 4.64 5.67 -17.11
C GLU A 197 4.99 6.01 -18.57
N LYS A 198 6.25 5.80 -18.98
CA LYS A 198 6.71 6.08 -20.35
C LYS A 198 6.05 5.19 -21.41
N ILE A 199 5.63 3.98 -21.07
CA ILE A 199 5.02 3.04 -22.02
C ILE A 199 3.57 3.40 -22.34
N LYS A 200 2.83 4.03 -21.42
CA LYS A 200 1.46 4.50 -21.66
C LYS A 200 1.42 5.67 -22.65
N ASP A 201 2.40 6.58 -22.56
CA ASP A 201 2.52 7.69 -23.49
C ASP A 201 2.92 7.22 -24.90
N VAL A 202 3.83 6.25 -25.01
CA VAL A 202 4.24 5.69 -26.31
C VAL A 202 3.10 4.92 -26.97
N LYS A 203 2.33 4.11 -26.24
CA LYS A 203 1.15 3.40 -26.81
C LYS A 203 0.03 4.35 -27.23
N THR A 204 -0.12 5.49 -26.54
CA THR A 204 -1.10 6.53 -26.92
C THR A 204 -0.66 7.28 -28.17
N ILE A 205 0.65 7.46 -28.38
CA ILE A 205 1.22 8.06 -29.59
C ILE A 205 1.16 7.07 -30.76
N GLU A 206 1.49 5.80 -30.57
CA GLU A 206 1.41 4.77 -31.62
C GLU A 206 -0.02 4.58 -32.13
N ASN A 207 -1.03 4.54 -31.25
CA ASN A 207 -2.44 4.45 -31.66
C ASN A 207 -2.93 5.71 -32.40
N LYS A 208 -2.39 6.90 -32.10
CA LYS A 208 -2.68 8.14 -32.86
C LYS A 208 -1.98 8.19 -34.22
N VAL A 209 -0.89 7.46 -34.40
CA VAL A 209 -0.13 7.42 -35.67
C VAL A 209 -0.68 6.36 -36.62
N THR A 210 -1.23 5.25 -36.11
CA THR A 210 -1.90 4.23 -36.93
C THR A 210 -3.29 4.64 -37.40
N GLU A 211 -4.03 5.50 -36.68
CA GLU A 211 -5.34 6.00 -37.14
C GLU A 211 -5.28 7.08 -38.23
N LYS A 212 -4.10 7.62 -38.57
CA LYS A 212 -3.95 8.67 -39.61
C LYS A 212 -3.43 8.17 -40.97
N LYS A 213 -3.24 6.86 -41.13
CA LYS A 213 -2.84 6.27 -42.43
C LYS A 213 -3.94 5.37 -42.96
N ASP A 214 -5.07 5.95 -43.33
CA ASP A 214 -5.91 5.41 -44.40
C ASP A 214 -6.81 6.50 -44.98
N VAL A 215 -7.03 6.46 -46.31
CA VAL A 215 -7.81 7.36 -47.19
C VAL A 215 -7.01 8.60 -47.68
N LYS A 216 -6.68 8.83 -48.97
CA LYS A 216 -7.04 8.24 -50.27
C LYS A 216 -6.02 8.67 -51.35
N THR A 217 -5.83 7.79 -52.33
CA THR A 217 -5.17 8.02 -53.63
C THR A 217 -6.10 8.75 -54.62
N VAL A 218 -5.49 9.33 -55.69
CA VAL A 218 -6.04 9.87 -56.96
C VAL A 218 -6.25 11.41 -56.93
N GLU A 219 -5.61 12.26 -57.75
CA GLU A 219 -5.53 12.27 -59.22
C GLU A 219 -4.40 13.20 -59.77
N LYS A 220 -3.90 12.91 -60.99
CA LYS A 220 -2.87 13.65 -61.75
C LYS A 220 -3.40 14.96 -62.38
N LYS A 221 -2.51 15.96 -62.59
CA LYS A 221 -2.45 16.79 -63.82
C LYS A 221 -1.07 17.45 -64.00
N ASP A 222 -0.61 17.46 -65.25
CA ASP A 222 0.69 17.86 -65.78
C ASP A 222 0.92 19.38 -65.86
N ILE A 223 2.20 19.79 -66.08
CA ILE A 223 2.79 20.93 -66.85
C ILE A 223 4.21 21.19 -66.26
N GLU A 224 5.28 20.63 -66.82
CA GLU A 224 6.14 21.11 -67.94
C GLU A 224 7.28 22.10 -67.55
N LYS A 225 8.51 21.57 -67.68
CA LYS A 225 9.85 22.13 -68.00
C LYS A 225 10.22 23.58 -67.63
N LYS A 226 11.41 23.73 -66.99
CA LYS A 226 12.57 24.40 -67.62
C LYS A 226 13.88 24.17 -66.87
N ASP A 227 14.94 24.14 -67.67
CA ASP A 227 16.35 23.82 -67.42
C ASP A 227 17.06 24.75 -66.43
N THR A 228 18.18 24.31 -65.83
CA THR A 228 19.57 24.68 -66.20
C THR A 228 20.55 24.49 -65.02
N GLU A 229 21.79 24.21 -65.40
CA GLU A 229 22.98 23.72 -64.69
C GLU A 229 23.68 24.61 -63.64
N HIS A 230 24.57 23.93 -62.89
CA HIS A 230 25.93 24.31 -62.46
C HIS A 230 26.20 25.61 -61.66
N VAL A 231 26.87 25.50 -60.49
CA VAL A 231 28.34 25.72 -60.30
C VAL A 231 28.72 25.73 -58.80
N LYS A 232 29.85 25.06 -58.55
CA LYS A 232 30.78 24.93 -57.40
C LYS A 232 31.12 26.14 -56.50
N LYS A 233 31.80 25.78 -55.38
CA LYS A 233 32.86 26.47 -54.59
C LYS A 233 32.38 27.12 -53.27
N GLU A 234 33.13 27.18 -52.17
CA GLU A 234 34.33 26.53 -51.60
C GLU A 234 34.54 27.20 -50.20
N LYS A 235 35.32 26.58 -49.31
CA LYS A 235 36.07 27.15 -48.16
C LYS A 235 35.31 27.67 -46.92
N SER A 236 35.49 27.09 -45.74
CA SER A 236 36.65 27.08 -44.81
C SER A 236 36.75 28.32 -43.90
N SER A 237 36.67 28.12 -42.59
CA SER A 237 37.58 28.77 -41.62
C SER A 237 37.51 28.08 -40.25
N LYS A 238 38.65 27.53 -39.82
CA LYS A 238 39.02 27.24 -38.43
C LYS A 238 39.35 28.54 -37.69
N THR A 239 39.38 28.46 -36.34
CA THR A 239 40.30 29.09 -35.34
C THR A 239 39.45 29.53 -34.13
N GLN A 240 39.50 28.91 -32.95
CA GLN A 240 40.54 28.63 -31.94
C GLN A 240 40.42 29.57 -30.71
N VAL A 241 40.46 28.92 -29.54
CA VAL A 241 41.21 29.27 -28.32
C VAL A 241 40.75 30.46 -27.45
N GLY A 242 40.54 30.13 -26.18
CA GLY A 242 40.61 31.06 -25.05
C GLY A 242 40.72 30.33 -23.72
N LYS A 243 41.96 29.99 -23.31
CA LYS A 243 42.33 29.50 -21.97
C LYS A 243 42.17 30.63 -20.93
N GLY A 244 41.74 30.30 -19.72
CA GLY A 244 41.86 31.17 -18.54
C GLY A 244 41.78 30.34 -17.26
N LYS A 245 42.81 30.44 -16.43
CA LYS A 245 43.18 29.54 -15.31
C LYS A 245 43.49 30.42 -14.10
N LYS A 246 42.96 30.13 -12.91
CA LYS A 246 43.65 30.07 -11.58
C LYS A 246 42.75 30.37 -10.36
N ASN A 247 42.73 29.39 -9.45
CA ASN A 247 43.05 29.42 -8.01
C ASN A 247 42.64 30.60 -7.11
N GLN A 248 42.07 30.30 -5.93
CA GLN A 248 42.83 30.20 -4.67
C GLN A 248 42.00 29.62 -3.48
N ARG A 249 42.76 29.01 -2.55
CA ARG A 249 42.39 28.37 -1.27
C ARG A 249 42.03 29.40 -0.19
N THR A 250 41.31 29.01 0.89
CA THR A 250 41.88 28.78 2.25
C THR A 250 40.84 28.31 3.29
N ASN A 251 41.36 27.62 4.31
CA ASN A 251 40.75 26.91 5.45
C ASN A 251 40.32 27.82 6.64
N VAL A 252 39.82 27.12 7.69
CA VAL A 252 39.75 27.45 9.14
C VAL A 252 38.35 27.95 9.55
N LYS A 253 37.62 27.33 10.48
CA LYS A 253 37.99 26.76 11.80
C LYS A 253 37.04 25.62 12.18
#